data_AF-A0A7V5U7M2-F1
#
_entry.id   AF-A0A7V5U7M2-F1
#
_cell.length_a   1.000
_cell.length_b   1.000
_cell.length_c   1.000
_cell.angle_alpha   90.00
_cell.angle_beta   90.00
_cell.angle_gamma   90.00
#
_symmetry.space_group_name_H-M   'P 1'
#
loop_
_entity.id
_entity.type
_entity.pdbx_description
1 polymer ?
#
loop_
_entity_poly.entity_id
_entity_poly.type
_entity_poly.pdbx_seq_one_letter_code
_entity_poly.pdbx_strand_id
1 'polypeptide(L)'
;QEVTAGATIYLPVYVEGALLHVGDAHAIQGDGEICCGGGIECRAKTRLTVDVLPGPPRMTWPRLVNATHIACFGCARPAEDAFRLAVQELVYWLADDYGFAEPEAVLFLGQVLEARCTQFVDPLYTYIAKVPLAFLSGCPRSVQGVRHLP
;
A
#
# COMPACT_ATOMS: atom_id res chain seq x y z
N GLN A 1 5.27 2.90 -8.18
CA GLN A 1 6.46 2.10 -8.54
C GLN A 1 6.60 0.83 -7.68
N GLU A 2 5.83 0.73 -6.60
CA GLU A 2 5.92 -0.32 -5.58
C GLU A 2 5.07 -1.54 -5.93
N VAL A 3 3.98 -1.33 -6.68
CA VAL A 3 3.13 -2.38 -7.24
C VAL A 3 3.85 -3.00 -8.45
N THR A 4 4.81 -3.88 -8.16
CA THR A 4 5.64 -4.56 -9.16
C THR A 4 5.81 -6.04 -8.80
N ALA A 5 6.52 -6.79 -9.64
CA ALA A 5 6.78 -8.20 -9.39
C ALA A 5 7.45 -8.41 -8.02
N GLY A 6 6.91 -9.36 -7.23
CA GLY A 6 7.37 -9.64 -5.87
C GLY A 6 6.66 -8.86 -4.77
N ALA A 7 5.85 -7.84 -5.11
CA ALA A 7 4.96 -7.20 -4.15
C ALA A 7 3.69 -8.03 -3.95
N THR A 8 3.19 -8.04 -2.71
CA THR A 8 1.87 -8.53 -2.33
C THR A 8 0.99 -7.34 -1.98
N ILE A 9 -0.21 -7.29 -2.54
CA ILE A 9 -1.20 -6.25 -2.25
C ILE A 9 -2.38 -6.89 -1.55
N TYR A 10 -2.80 -6.27 -0.45
CA TYR A 10 -4.02 -6.63 0.26
C TYR A 10 -5.09 -5.62 -0.14
N LEU A 11 -6.23 -6.14 -0.57
CA LEU A 11 -7.39 -5.35 -0.97
C LEU A 11 -8.57 -5.73 -0.08
N PRO A 12 -9.33 -4.74 0.43
CA PRO A 12 -10.55 -5.04 1.17
C PRO A 12 -11.60 -5.64 0.24
N VAL A 13 -12.29 -6.69 0.69
CA VAL A 13 -13.38 -7.34 -0.07
C VAL A 13 -14.71 -6.73 0.37
N TYR A 14 -15.28 -5.89 -0.48
CA TYR A 14 -16.56 -5.21 -0.20
C TYR A 14 -17.79 -5.91 -0.78
N VAL A 15 -17.60 -6.83 -1.73
CA VAL A 15 -18.67 -7.56 -2.41
C VAL A 15 -18.32 -9.03 -2.56
N GLU A 16 -19.35 -9.87 -2.70
CA GLU A 16 -19.18 -11.30 -2.94
C GLU A 16 -18.32 -11.56 -4.18
N GLY A 17 -17.36 -12.48 -4.05
CA GLY A 17 -16.43 -12.84 -5.12
C GLY A 17 -15.31 -11.82 -5.37
N ALA A 18 -15.27 -10.69 -4.65
CA ALA A 18 -14.29 -9.59 -4.73
C ALA A 18 -14.19 -8.86 -6.08
N LEU A 19 -14.46 -9.54 -7.20
CA LEU A 19 -14.45 -9.00 -8.57
C LEU A 19 -13.12 -8.32 -8.93
N LEU A 20 -11.99 -9.00 -8.67
CA LEU A 20 -10.64 -8.48 -8.94
C LEU A 20 -10.40 -8.27 -10.45
N HIS A 21 -9.96 -7.06 -10.80
CA HIS A 21 -9.51 -6.69 -12.14
C HIS A 21 -8.14 -5.99 -12.06
N VAL A 22 -7.29 -6.20 -13.07
CA VAL A 22 -5.96 -5.58 -13.16
C VAL A 22 -5.71 -5.13 -14.60
N GLY A 23 -5.15 -3.92 -14.76
CA GLY A 23 -4.86 -3.29 -16.04
C GLY A 23 -3.83 -2.17 -15.86
N ASP A 24 -3.76 -1.26 -16.84
CA ASP A 24 -2.97 -0.02 -16.76
C ASP A 24 -1.49 -0.25 -16.44
N ALA A 25 -0.83 -1.00 -17.32
CA ALA A 25 0.54 -1.45 -17.08
C ALA A 25 1.55 -0.46 -17.66
N HIS A 26 2.46 0.01 -16.81
CA HIS A 26 3.54 0.91 -17.19
C HIS A 26 4.88 0.17 -17.23
N ALA A 27 5.67 0.38 -18.29
CA ALA A 27 7.05 -0.08 -18.34
C ALA A 27 7.93 0.70 -17.35
N ILE A 28 7.61 1.98 -17.16
CA ILE A 28 8.19 2.87 -16.14
C ILE A 28 7.22 4.03 -15.87
N GLN A 29 7.17 4.52 -14.63
CA GLN A 29 6.41 5.69 -14.22
C GLN A 29 7.17 6.44 -13.11
N GLY A 30 7.28 7.75 -13.23
CA GLY A 30 7.85 8.62 -12.20
C GLY A 30 6.81 9.04 -11.15
N ASP A 31 7.28 9.49 -9.98
CA ASP A 31 6.39 9.99 -8.93
C ASP A 31 5.59 11.22 -9.41
N GLY A 32 4.31 11.24 -9.08
CA GLY A 32 3.38 12.29 -9.45
C GLY A 32 2.79 12.19 -10.85
N GLU A 33 3.34 11.33 -11.73
CA GLU A 33 2.81 11.12 -13.09
C GLU A 33 2.62 12.44 -13.87
N ILE A 34 3.52 13.39 -13.64
CA ILE A 34 3.27 14.83 -13.85
C ILE A 34 3.05 15.25 -15.32
N CYS A 35 3.41 14.41 -16.29
CA CYS A 35 3.21 14.70 -17.71
C CYS A 35 1.74 14.66 -18.12
N CYS A 36 0.83 14.24 -17.23
CA CYS A 36 -0.62 14.10 -17.49
C CYS A 36 -0.96 13.14 -18.65
N GLY A 37 0.02 12.33 -19.08
CA GLY A 37 -0.10 11.39 -20.19
C GLY A 37 0.16 9.94 -19.81
N GLY A 38 0.21 9.64 -18.50
CA GLY A 38 0.49 8.30 -17.99
C GLY A 38 1.97 8.01 -17.73
N GLY A 39 2.26 6.75 -17.46
CA GLY A 39 3.62 6.22 -17.53
C GLY A 39 4.06 5.98 -18.98
N ILE A 40 5.12 5.20 -19.17
CA ILE A 40 5.34 4.56 -20.47
C ILE A 40 4.38 3.39 -20.58
N GLU A 41 3.21 3.67 -21.17
CA GLU A 41 2.12 2.72 -21.37
C GLU A 41 2.55 1.49 -22.17
N CYS A 42 2.18 0.30 -21.68
CA CYS A 42 2.50 -0.94 -22.37
C CYS A 42 1.48 -2.05 -22.15
N ARG A 43 1.48 -3.01 -23.08
CA ARG A 43 0.76 -4.27 -22.89
C ARG A 43 1.56 -5.17 -21.94
N ALA A 44 0.90 -5.66 -20.89
CA ALA A 44 1.50 -6.62 -19.97
C ALA A 44 0.77 -7.97 -19.97
N LYS A 45 1.51 -9.01 -19.56
CA LYS A 45 0.96 -10.31 -19.17
C LYS A 45 1.36 -10.57 -17.72
N THR A 46 0.40 -10.48 -16.81
CA THR A 46 0.65 -10.57 -15.37
C THR A 46 0.25 -11.95 -14.85
N ARG A 47 1.07 -12.54 -13.99
CA ARG A 47 0.73 -13.74 -13.21
C ARG A 47 0.52 -13.32 -11.78
N LEU A 48 -0.64 -13.68 -11.23
CA LEU A 48 -1.03 -13.39 -9.86
C LEU A 48 -1.39 -14.70 -9.16
N THR A 49 -1.09 -14.77 -7.86
CA THR A 49 -1.71 -15.73 -6.94
C THR A 49 -2.64 -14.93 -6.04
N VAL A 50 -3.84 -15.44 -5.79
CA VAL A 50 -4.86 -14.74 -5.02
C VAL A 50 -5.34 -15.67 -3.92
N ASP A 51 -5.20 -15.21 -2.68
CA ASP A 51 -5.70 -15.87 -1.47
C ASP A 51 -6.78 -14.97 -0.84
N VAL A 52 -7.78 -15.60 -0.24
CA VAL A 52 -8.81 -14.90 0.56
C VAL A 52 -8.51 -15.13 2.03
N LEU A 53 -8.35 -14.04 2.76
CA LEU A 53 -7.99 -14.04 4.18
C LEU A 53 -9.08 -13.35 5.02
N PRO A 54 -9.23 -13.71 6.30
CA PRO A 54 -9.94 -12.87 7.25
C PRO A 54 -9.35 -11.45 7.24
N GLY A 55 -10.20 -10.43 7.17
CA GLY A 55 -9.76 -9.05 7.21
C GLY A 55 -9.16 -8.68 8.58
N PRO A 56 -8.14 -7.79 8.62
CA PRO A 56 -7.65 -7.26 9.88
C PRO A 56 -8.73 -6.40 10.57
N PRO A 57 -8.58 -6.08 11.87
CA PRO A 57 -9.55 -5.27 12.60
C PRO A 57 -9.82 -3.91 11.92
N ARG A 58 -8.76 -3.27 11.40
CA ARG A 58 -8.84 -2.01 10.66
C ARG A 58 -8.03 -2.09 9.38
N MET A 59 -8.70 -1.90 8.26
CA MET A 59 -8.10 -1.69 6.94
C MET A 59 -9.19 -1.15 6.01
N THR A 60 -9.12 0.14 5.70
CA THR A 60 -10.08 0.77 4.77
C THR A 60 -9.46 1.04 3.40
N TRP A 61 -8.13 1.10 3.34
CA TRP A 61 -7.36 1.29 2.13
C TRP A 61 -6.50 0.06 1.81
N PRO A 62 -6.03 -0.07 0.56
CA PRO A 62 -5.07 -1.10 0.20
C PRO A 62 -3.81 -1.04 1.07
N ARG A 63 -3.23 -2.21 1.28
CA ARG A 63 -1.91 -2.38 1.89
C ARG A 63 -0.99 -3.09 0.92
N LEU A 64 0.31 -2.85 1.05
CA LEU A 64 1.32 -3.50 0.24
C LEU A 64 2.46 -3.98 1.14
N VAL A 65 2.98 -5.17 0.83
CA VAL A 65 4.23 -5.68 1.36
C VAL A 65 5.12 -6.02 0.18
N ASN A 66 6.38 -5.61 0.23
CA ASN A 66 7.41 -6.07 -0.68
C ASN A 66 8.64 -6.54 0.11
N ALA A 67 9.74 -6.85 -0.57
CA ALA A 67 10.94 -7.39 0.06
C ALA A 67 11.56 -6.46 1.14
N THR A 68 11.26 -5.17 1.13
CA THR A 68 11.93 -4.19 2.00
C THR A 68 10.98 -3.36 2.84
N HIS A 69 9.69 -3.27 2.51
CA HIS A 69 8.75 -2.36 3.14
C HIS A 69 7.37 -2.98 3.35
N ILE A 70 6.68 -2.52 4.39
CA ILE A 70 5.21 -2.46 4.39
C ILE A 70 4.77 -1.05 3.99
N ALA A 71 3.60 -0.94 3.35
CA ALA A 71 3.07 0.32 2.87
C ALA A 71 1.54 0.37 2.87
N CYS A 72 0.99 1.56 3.12
CA CYS A 72 -0.43 1.87 3.00
C CYS A 72 -0.64 2.95 1.94
N PHE A 73 -1.80 2.90 1.29
CA PHE A 73 -2.21 3.90 0.32
C PHE A 73 -3.26 4.83 0.90
N GLY A 74 -3.36 6.04 0.35
CA GLY A 74 -4.46 6.95 0.57
C GLY A 74 -4.74 7.72 -0.71
N CYS A 75 -6.02 7.89 -1.05
CA CYS A 75 -6.43 8.64 -2.23
C CYS A 75 -7.49 9.68 -1.87
N ALA A 76 -7.18 10.96 -2.08
CA ALA A 76 -8.09 12.05 -1.74
C ALA A 76 -7.70 13.35 -2.46
N ARG A 77 -8.57 14.35 -2.32
CA ARG A 77 -8.26 15.75 -2.57
C ARG A 77 -8.72 16.57 -1.37
N PRO A 78 -7.92 17.54 -0.90
CA PRO A 78 -6.59 17.92 -1.38
C PRO A 78 -5.49 16.88 -1.04
N ALA A 79 -4.26 17.06 -1.56
CA ALA A 79 -3.20 16.04 -1.52
C ALA A 79 -2.77 15.66 -0.10
N GLU A 80 -2.81 16.63 0.82
CA GLU A 80 -2.53 16.45 2.23
C GLU A 80 -3.50 15.46 2.91
N ASP A 81 -4.74 15.34 2.42
CA ASP A 81 -5.69 14.36 2.93
C ASP A 81 -5.33 12.95 2.46
N ALA A 82 -4.82 12.81 1.24
CA ALA A 82 -4.33 11.53 0.74
C ALA A 82 -3.14 11.04 1.57
N PHE A 83 -2.22 11.97 1.91
CA PHE A 83 -1.11 11.70 2.82
C PHE A 83 -1.61 11.31 4.23
N ARG A 84 -2.54 12.08 4.82
CA ARG A 84 -3.11 11.77 6.15
C ARG A 84 -3.75 10.39 6.19
N LEU A 85 -4.53 10.03 5.16
CA LEU A 85 -5.16 8.71 5.05
C LEU A 85 -4.11 7.59 4.99
N ALA A 86 -3.08 7.73 4.14
CA ALA A 86 -2.03 6.73 4.02
C ALA A 86 -1.28 6.53 5.35
N VAL A 87 -0.98 7.61 6.08
CA VAL A 87 -0.32 7.55 7.40
C VAL A 87 -1.25 6.95 8.46
N GLN A 88 -2.52 7.34 8.51
CA GLN A 88 -3.50 6.78 9.45
C GLN A 88 -3.61 5.26 9.29
N GLU A 89 -3.70 4.77 8.06
CA GLU A 89 -3.78 3.34 7.77
C GLU A 89 -2.50 2.60 8.18
N LEU A 90 -1.34 3.25 8.06
CA LEU A 90 -0.07 2.68 8.54
C LEU A 90 -0.01 2.63 10.07
N VAL A 91 -0.51 3.66 10.76
CA VAL A 91 -0.65 3.67 12.23
C VAL A 91 -1.55 2.53 12.70
N TYR A 92 -2.71 2.33 12.06
CA TYR A 92 -3.60 1.21 12.37
C TYR A 92 -2.93 -0.14 12.15
N TRP A 93 -2.16 -0.29 11.07
CA TRP A 93 -1.44 -1.53 10.82
C TRP A 93 -0.38 -1.81 11.88
N LEU A 94 0.41 -0.80 12.27
CA LEU A 94 1.40 -0.93 13.33
C LEU A 94 0.77 -1.26 14.68
N ALA A 95 -0.37 -0.66 15.00
CA ALA A 95 -1.10 -0.96 16.22
C ALA A 95 -1.63 -2.41 16.24
N ASP A 96 -2.33 -2.82 15.18
CA ASP A 96 -3.04 -4.10 15.13
C ASP A 96 -2.07 -5.29 15.04
N ASP A 97 -1.02 -5.19 14.21
CA ASP A 97 -0.14 -6.33 13.91
C ASP A 97 1.18 -6.30 14.67
N TYR A 98 1.70 -5.11 14.97
CA TYR A 98 3.01 -4.94 15.61
C TYR A 98 2.90 -4.53 17.10
N GLY A 99 1.69 -4.25 17.59
CA GLY A 99 1.43 -4.00 19.01
C GLY A 99 1.87 -2.62 19.48
N PHE A 100 2.04 -1.65 18.58
CA PHE A 100 2.28 -0.26 18.96
C PHE A 100 1.05 0.35 19.63
N ALA A 101 1.23 1.22 20.61
CA ALA A 101 0.20 2.21 20.92
C ALA A 101 0.15 3.25 19.78
N GLU A 102 -1.04 3.72 19.38
CA GLU A 102 -1.17 4.65 18.25
C GLU A 102 -0.30 5.92 18.38
N PRO A 103 -0.22 6.60 19.55
CA PRO A 103 0.69 7.74 19.70
C PRO A 103 2.16 7.38 19.51
N GLU A 104 2.58 6.18 19.93
CA GLU A 104 3.94 5.69 19.75
C GLU A 104 4.23 5.35 18.29
N ALA A 105 3.24 4.78 17.57
CA ALA A 105 3.34 4.56 16.13
C ALA A 105 3.54 5.88 15.39
N VAL A 106 2.83 6.95 15.77
CA VAL A 106 3.03 8.29 15.19
C VAL A 106 4.44 8.81 15.48
N LEU A 107 4.93 8.70 16.71
CA LEU A 107 6.29 9.12 17.07
C LEU A 107 7.36 8.35 16.28
N PHE A 108 7.19 7.03 16.16
CA PHE A 108 8.07 6.15 15.39
C PHE A 108 8.07 6.51 13.90
N LEU A 109 6.89 6.62 13.29
CA LEU A 109 6.75 7.03 11.88
C LEU A 109 7.33 8.43 11.66
N GLY A 110 7.27 9.33 12.64
CA GLY A 110 7.95 10.63 12.58
C GLY A 110 9.47 10.55 12.37
N GLN A 111 10.11 9.40 12.64
CA GLN A 111 11.54 9.18 12.44
C GLN A 111 11.89 8.41 11.16
N VAL A 112 11.04 7.47 10.74
CA VAL A 112 11.39 6.48 9.70
C VAL A 112 10.40 6.38 8.53
N LEU A 113 9.32 7.16 8.54
CA LEU A 113 8.34 7.15 7.46
C LEU A 113 8.97 7.60 6.15
N GLU A 114 8.77 6.79 5.11
CA GLU A 114 8.95 7.22 3.74
C GLU A 114 7.57 7.45 3.12
N ALA A 115 7.32 8.60 2.52
CA ALA A 115 6.06 8.87 1.85
C ALA A 115 6.29 9.54 0.50
N ARG A 116 5.53 9.14 -0.51
CA ARG A 116 5.65 9.65 -1.88
C ARG A 116 4.28 9.86 -2.50
N CYS A 117 4.15 10.92 -3.28
CA CYS A 117 2.99 11.13 -4.12
C CYS A 117 3.16 10.28 -5.39
N THR A 118 2.32 9.27 -5.56
CA THR A 118 2.45 8.32 -6.67
C THR A 118 1.92 8.88 -7.98
N GLN A 119 0.79 9.60 -7.92
CA GLN A 119 0.20 10.33 -9.04
C GLN A 119 -0.47 11.63 -8.55
N PHE A 120 -0.50 12.65 -9.39
CA PHE A 120 -1.15 13.95 -9.14
C PHE A 120 -2.11 14.37 -10.26
N VAL A 121 -2.53 13.42 -11.10
CA VAL A 121 -3.20 13.71 -12.38
C VAL A 121 -4.62 13.15 -12.44
N ASP A 122 -4.93 12.15 -11.63
CA ASP A 122 -6.26 11.54 -11.57
C ASP A 122 -7.27 12.45 -10.84
N PRO A 123 -8.59 12.14 -10.92
CA PRO A 123 -9.62 12.89 -10.19
C PRO A 123 -9.38 13.01 -8.69
N LEU A 124 -8.63 12.08 -8.09
CA LEU A 124 -8.11 12.16 -6.72
C LEU A 124 -6.58 11.97 -6.75
N TYR A 125 -5.86 12.45 -5.73
CA TYR A 125 -4.40 12.29 -5.65
C TYR A 125 -4.05 11.12 -4.75
N THR A 126 -3.01 10.35 -5.09
CA THR A 126 -2.63 9.14 -4.34
C THR A 126 -1.27 9.29 -3.68
N TYR A 127 -1.24 9.12 -2.36
CA TYR A 127 -0.03 8.94 -1.58
C TYR A 127 0.18 7.47 -1.20
N ILE A 128 1.44 7.07 -1.16
CA ILE A 128 1.88 5.85 -0.48
C ILE A 128 2.74 6.26 0.72
N ALA A 129 2.43 5.70 1.90
CA ALA A 129 3.19 5.83 3.13
C ALA A 129 3.78 4.45 3.46
N LYS A 130 5.10 4.36 3.64
CA LYS A 130 5.82 3.09 3.81
C LYS A 130 6.88 3.18 4.90
N VAL A 131 7.16 2.04 5.52
CA VAL A 131 8.20 1.91 6.54
C VAL A 131 9.07 0.70 6.22
N PRO A 132 10.40 0.81 6.33
CA PRO A 132 11.30 -0.32 6.11
C PRO A 132 11.03 -1.46 7.09
N LEU A 133 10.97 -2.69 6.58
CA LEU A 133 10.88 -3.92 7.37
C LEU A 133 12.05 -4.06 8.35
N ALA A 134 13.22 -3.49 8.03
CA ALA A 134 14.39 -3.49 8.90
C ALA A 134 14.16 -2.82 10.26
N PHE A 135 13.16 -1.93 10.37
CA PHE A 135 12.78 -1.28 11.63
C PHE A 135 11.62 -1.98 12.35
N LEU A 136 11.06 -3.04 11.77
CA LEU A 136 9.94 -3.79 12.32
C LEU A 136 10.41 -5.19 12.73
N SER A 137 9.92 -5.67 13.87
CA SER A 137 10.23 -7.03 14.33
C SER A 137 9.17 -8.01 13.83
N GLY A 138 9.60 -8.98 13.02
CA GLY A 138 8.74 -10.05 12.52
C GLY A 138 7.83 -9.66 11.34
N CYS A 139 7.07 -10.65 10.87
CA CYS A 139 6.10 -10.51 9.79
C CYS A 139 4.74 -10.03 10.35
N PRO A 140 3.99 -9.15 9.66
CA PRO A 140 2.71 -8.68 10.17
C PRO A 140 1.77 -9.85 10.48
N ARG A 141 1.11 -9.81 11.65
CA ARG A 141 0.25 -10.93 12.11
C ARG A 141 -0.90 -11.21 11.16
N SER A 142 -1.51 -10.19 10.58
CA SER A 142 -2.61 -10.34 9.62
C SER A 142 -2.21 -11.03 8.30
N VAL A 143 -0.90 -11.17 8.05
CA VAL A 143 -0.37 -11.83 6.85
C VAL A 143 0.28 -13.19 7.14
N GLN A 144 0.30 -13.62 8.42
CA GLN A 144 0.78 -14.94 8.81
C GLN A 144 -0.14 -16.02 8.24
N GLY A 145 0.37 -16.78 7.26
CA GLY A 145 -0.39 -17.84 6.56
C GLY A 145 -0.45 -17.68 5.04
N VAL A 146 -0.02 -16.54 4.50
CA VAL A 146 0.20 -16.37 3.06
C VAL A 146 1.36 -17.26 2.63
N ARG A 147 1.11 -18.22 1.74
CA ARG A 147 2.10 -19.24 1.32
C ARG A 147 3.29 -18.68 0.53
N HIS A 148 3.24 -17.39 0.18
CA HIS A 148 4.15 -16.73 -0.76
C HIS A 148 4.57 -15.34 -0.29
N LEU A 149 4.81 -15.17 1.01
CA LEU A 149 5.56 -13.99 1.47
C LEU A 149 6.98 -14.05 0.88
N PRO A 150 7.51 -12.92 0.35
CA PRO A 150 8.89 -12.87 -0.12
C PRO A 150 9.90 -13.15 1.00
#